data_AF-A0A3P6ZMC1-F1
#
_entry.id   AF-A0A3P6ZMC1-F1
#
_cell.length_a   1.000
_cell.length_b   1.000
_cell.length_c   1.000
_cell.angle_alpha   90.00
_cell.angle_beta   90.00
_cell.angle_gamma   90.00
#
_symmetry.space_group_name_H-M   'P 1'
#
loop_
_entity.id
_entity.type
_entity.pdbx_description
1 polymer ?
#
loop_
_entity_poly.entity_id
_entity_poly.type
_entity_poly.pdbx_seq_one_letter_code
_entity_poly.pdbx_strand_id
1 'polypeptide(L)'
;MILLWSFTTYDYVYEQMFLKGENSDITVIALERKWHLHRVFLKHSLYFSALLEGGWKESEENVLTLKLTDENITEEGLHVIFGSFYKDQVIITKNVKMPIFLLLTFLQNVIGVLAAATWFQLDEIRDHCERILCRFVKLNTVSSLYDVSVKYLLLKLEHICVSWLATRFSLVPWCKLSFEVKKKLS
;
A
#
# COMPACT_ATOMS: atom_id res chain seq x y z
N MET A 1 21.11 3.44 -32.80
CA MET A 1 20.44 4.37 -31.87
C MET A 1 20.64 3.80 -30.47
N ILE A 2 21.69 4.25 -29.78
CA ILE A 2 22.02 3.79 -28.42
C ILE A 2 21.08 4.54 -27.48
N LEU A 3 20.15 3.82 -26.86
CA LEU A 3 19.38 4.35 -25.74
C LEU A 3 20.35 4.46 -24.56
N LEU A 4 20.92 5.66 -24.37
CA LEU A 4 21.51 6.02 -23.08
C LEU A 4 20.34 6.02 -22.10
N TRP A 5 20.25 5.00 -21.24
CA TRP A 5 19.40 5.05 -20.06
C TRP A 5 19.84 6.28 -19.27
N SER A 6 19.05 7.36 -19.29
CA SER A 6 19.35 8.53 -18.48
C SER A 6 19.09 8.13 -17.03
N PHE A 7 20.15 7.78 -16.30
CA PHE A 7 20.09 7.58 -14.86
C PHE A 7 19.64 8.91 -14.25
N THR A 8 18.38 8.96 -13.80
CA THR A 8 17.82 10.20 -13.29
C THR A 8 18.37 10.47 -11.90
N THR A 9 18.37 11.73 -11.48
CA THR A 9 18.73 12.08 -10.09
C THR A 9 17.88 11.31 -9.08
N TYR A 10 16.61 11.01 -9.40
CA TYR A 10 15.72 10.20 -8.57
C TYR A 10 16.16 8.74 -8.46
N ASP A 11 16.69 8.15 -9.54
CA ASP A 11 17.21 6.78 -9.47
C ASP A 11 18.48 6.70 -8.62
N TYR A 12 19.34 7.72 -8.71
CA TYR A 12 20.50 7.84 -7.83
C TYR A 12 20.11 7.98 -6.36
N VAL A 13 19.18 8.91 -6.06
CA VAL A 13 18.69 9.16 -4.70
C VAL A 13 18.07 7.89 -4.10
N TYR A 14 17.23 7.19 -4.86
CA TYR A 14 16.64 5.94 -4.41
C TYR A 14 17.68 4.86 -4.13
N GLU A 15 18.66 4.68 -5.03
CA GLU A 15 19.66 3.63 -4.85
C GLU A 15 20.60 3.93 -3.68
N GLN A 16 21.21 5.12 -3.64
CA GLN A 16 22.21 5.43 -2.62
C GLN A 16 21.58 5.75 -1.26
N MET A 17 20.50 6.55 -1.25
CA MET A 17 19.94 7.04 0.01
C MET A 17 18.92 6.05 0.58
N PHE A 18 18.01 5.49 -0.22
CA PHE A 18 17.00 4.56 0.31
C PHE A 18 17.51 3.12 0.42
N LEU A 19 18.05 2.54 -0.67
CA LEU A 19 18.46 1.13 -0.64
C LEU A 19 19.73 0.90 0.19
N LYS A 20 20.74 1.78 0.07
CA LYS A 20 21.99 1.67 0.84
C LYS A 20 21.96 2.39 2.18
N GLY A 21 21.07 3.36 2.37
CA GLY A 21 20.96 4.12 3.63
C GLY A 21 22.09 5.14 3.85
N GLU A 22 22.78 5.57 2.79
CA GLU A 22 23.92 6.48 2.89
C GLU A 22 23.53 7.82 3.51
N ASN A 23 24.22 8.21 4.58
CA ASN A 23 23.99 9.45 5.34
C ASN A 23 22.60 9.58 6.00
N SER A 24 21.95 8.45 6.29
CA SER A 24 20.70 8.42 7.07
C SER A 24 20.85 9.09 8.44
N ASP A 25 19.84 9.86 8.83
CA ASP A 25 19.78 10.61 10.11
C ASP A 25 18.71 10.06 11.07
N ILE A 26 17.99 9.01 10.66
CA ILE A 26 17.00 8.32 11.48
C ILE A 26 16.91 6.83 11.12
N THR A 27 16.76 5.98 12.14
CA THR A 27 16.48 4.56 11.99
C THR A 27 15.04 4.27 12.39
N VAL A 28 14.21 3.84 11.43
CA VAL A 28 12.85 3.39 11.71
C VAL A 28 12.84 1.87 11.90
N ILE A 29 12.26 1.40 13.00
CA ILE A 29 12.12 -0.02 13.32
C ILE A 29 10.63 -0.38 13.20
N ALA A 30 10.32 -1.33 12.32
CA ALA A 30 8.96 -1.83 12.10
C ALA A 30 9.02 -3.29 11.65
N LEU A 31 8.10 -4.12 12.16
CA LEU A 31 8.08 -5.56 11.88
C LEU A 31 9.46 -6.24 12.10
N GLU A 32 10.12 -5.86 13.19
CA GLU A 32 11.48 -6.33 13.57
C GLU A 32 12.61 -5.95 12.59
N ARG A 33 12.29 -5.29 11.48
CA ARG A 33 13.26 -4.76 10.51
C ARG A 33 13.67 -3.34 10.85
N LYS A 34 14.96 -3.03 10.64
CA LYS A 34 15.53 -1.67 10.73
C LYS A 34 15.65 -1.04 9.35
N TRP A 35 15.33 0.25 9.28
CA TRP A 35 15.29 1.04 8.05
C TRP A 35 16.07 2.33 8.28
N HIS A 36 17.13 2.50 7.51
CA HIS A 36 17.99 3.67 7.57
C HIS A 36 17.43 4.72 6.60
N LEU A 37 16.76 5.74 7.14
CA LEU A 37 15.99 6.72 6.38
C LEU A 37 16.46 8.13 6.68
N HIS A 38 15.84 9.11 6.01
CA HIS A 38 16.16 10.52 6.18
C HIS A 38 14.92 11.30 6.59
N ARG A 39 15.03 12.10 7.65
CA ARG A 39 13.93 12.94 8.16
C ARG A 39 13.38 13.86 7.07
N VAL A 40 14.25 14.41 6.22
CA VAL A 40 13.85 15.30 5.11
C VAL A 40 12.85 14.64 4.16
N PHE A 41 13.03 13.36 3.83
CA PHE A 41 12.12 12.62 2.94
C PHE A 41 10.89 12.14 3.70
N LEU A 42 11.03 11.69 4.95
CA LEU A 42 9.90 11.24 5.77
C LEU A 42 8.87 12.34 5.97
N LYS A 43 9.30 13.59 6.19
CA LYS A 43 8.42 14.75 6.41
C LYS A 43 7.47 15.07 5.24
N HIS A 44 7.64 14.47 4.07
CA HIS A 44 6.65 14.55 2.99
C HIS A 44 5.31 13.89 3.35
N SER A 45 5.30 12.95 4.30
CA SER A 45 4.07 12.41 4.89
C SER A 45 3.62 13.27 6.06
N LEU A 46 2.32 13.62 6.10
CA LEU A 46 1.71 14.33 7.24
C LEU A 46 1.92 13.59 8.57
N TYR A 47 1.88 12.25 8.55
CA TYR A 47 2.14 11.43 9.73
C TYR A 47 3.54 11.66 10.29
N PHE A 48 4.57 11.56 9.44
CA PHE A 48 5.95 11.73 9.87
C PHE A 48 6.32 13.19 10.12
N SER A 49 5.73 14.14 9.39
CA SER A 49 5.85 15.56 9.72
C SER A 49 5.33 15.80 11.14
N ALA A 50 4.11 15.41 11.47
CA ALA A 50 3.57 15.57 12.82
C ALA A 50 4.37 14.85 13.92
N LEU A 51 4.92 13.66 13.60
CA LEU A 51 5.69 12.86 14.56
C LEU A 51 7.10 13.42 14.82
N LEU A 52 7.76 13.96 13.78
CA LEU A 52 9.12 14.46 13.84
C LEU A 52 9.17 15.98 14.10
N GLU A 53 8.04 16.68 13.96
CA GLU A 53 7.88 18.11 14.19
C GLU A 53 7.07 18.34 15.47
N GLY A 54 7.79 18.52 16.55
CA GLY A 54 7.27 18.91 17.85
C GLY A 54 8.31 18.56 18.90
N GLY A 55 8.36 19.28 20.02
CA GLY A 55 9.29 19.02 21.12
C GLY A 55 9.04 17.70 21.87
N TRP A 56 8.57 16.67 21.17
CA TRP A 56 8.38 15.30 21.64
C TRP A 56 9.72 14.57 21.61
N LYS A 57 9.84 13.53 22.43
CA LYS A 57 11.06 12.74 22.57
C LYS A 57 11.54 12.15 21.24
N GLU A 58 10.59 11.75 20.39
CA GLU A 58 10.81 11.18 19.06
C GLU A 58 11.45 12.16 18.06
N SER A 59 11.31 13.48 18.29
CA SER A 59 11.94 14.49 17.44
C SER A 59 13.46 14.57 17.66
N GLU A 60 13.92 14.30 18.89
CA GLU A 60 15.33 14.32 19.29
C GLU A 60 16.00 12.94 19.17
N GLU A 61 15.22 11.85 19.15
CA GLU A 61 15.73 10.49 19.01
C GLU A 61 16.02 10.10 17.56
N ASN A 62 17.20 9.52 17.30
CA ASN A 62 17.58 9.00 15.98
C ASN A 62 17.04 7.58 15.70
N VAL A 63 16.24 7.01 16.61
CA VAL A 63 15.61 5.70 16.45
C VAL A 63 14.12 5.82 16.74
N LEU A 64 13.30 5.46 15.77
CA LEU A 64 11.85 5.47 15.87
C LEU A 64 11.30 4.04 15.75
N THR A 65 10.60 3.54 16.77
CA THR A 65 9.98 2.21 16.70
C THR A 65 8.48 2.32 16.44
N LEU A 66 8.03 1.81 15.31
CA LEU A 66 6.63 1.80 14.91
C LEU A 66 5.94 0.52 15.41
N LYS A 67 4.93 0.69 16.25
CA LYS A 67 4.03 -0.38 16.69
C LYS A 67 2.81 -0.44 15.78
N LEU A 68 2.98 -1.09 14.64
CA LEU A 68 1.93 -1.27 13.64
C LEU A 68 0.89 -2.26 14.15
N THR A 69 -0.39 -1.88 14.17
CA THR A 69 -1.47 -2.77 14.66
C THR A 69 -2.26 -3.44 13.53
N ASP A 70 -2.10 -3.01 12.28
CA ASP A 70 -2.73 -3.66 11.14
C ASP A 70 -1.87 -4.82 10.62
N GLU A 71 -2.38 -6.03 10.82
CA GLU A 71 -1.76 -7.30 10.40
C GLU A 71 -1.51 -7.42 8.89
N ASN A 72 -2.19 -6.62 8.08
CA ASN A 72 -1.99 -6.63 6.63
C ASN A 72 -0.73 -5.86 6.21
N ILE A 73 -0.15 -5.03 7.08
CA ILE A 73 1.08 -4.32 6.76
C ILE A 73 2.22 -5.34 6.71
N THR A 74 2.85 -5.45 5.54
CA THR A 74 4.00 -6.35 5.33
C THR A 74 5.28 -5.55 5.17
N GLU A 75 6.42 -6.23 5.30
CA GLU A 75 7.73 -5.64 5.07
C GLU A 75 7.87 -5.08 3.64
N GLU A 76 7.35 -5.78 2.64
CA GLU A 76 7.33 -5.33 1.24
C GLU A 76 6.41 -4.12 1.05
N GLY A 77 5.26 -4.11 1.73
CA GLY A 77 4.34 -2.98 1.74
C GLY A 77 5.01 -1.72 2.27
N LEU A 78 5.68 -1.84 3.42
CA LEU A 78 6.52 -0.77 3.96
C LEU A 78 7.63 -0.37 2.97
N HIS A 79 8.16 -1.31 2.16
CA HIS A 79 9.35 -1.06 1.33
C HIS A 79 8.98 -0.15 0.18
N VAL A 80 7.83 -0.42 -0.41
CA VAL A 80 7.19 0.44 -1.39
C VAL A 80 6.87 1.80 -0.77
N ILE A 81 6.29 1.85 0.44
CA ILE A 81 5.92 3.14 1.05
C ILE A 81 7.15 3.99 1.40
N PHE A 82 8.15 3.47 2.12
CA PHE A 82 9.31 4.30 2.44
C PHE A 82 10.14 4.62 1.20
N GLY A 83 10.20 3.71 0.22
CA GLY A 83 10.83 3.98 -1.06
C GLY A 83 10.11 5.09 -1.85
N SER A 84 8.79 5.22 -1.71
CA SER A 84 8.03 6.29 -2.35
C SER A 84 8.44 7.69 -1.88
N PHE A 85 9.05 7.84 -0.71
CA PHE A 85 9.54 9.14 -0.27
C PHE A 85 10.80 9.62 -1.02
N TYR A 86 11.47 8.71 -1.74
CA TYR A 86 12.69 8.97 -2.49
C TYR A 86 12.47 8.97 -4.01
N LYS A 87 11.26 8.64 -4.46
CA LYS A 87 10.89 8.58 -5.88
C LYS A 87 9.57 9.26 -6.14
N ASP A 88 9.52 10.02 -7.22
CA ASP A 88 8.31 10.74 -7.66
C ASP A 88 7.14 9.81 -8.03
N GLN A 89 7.41 8.54 -8.36
CA GLN A 89 6.38 7.59 -8.77
C GLN A 89 6.46 6.27 -8.00
N VAL A 90 5.32 5.85 -7.47
CA VAL A 90 5.13 4.53 -6.88
C VAL A 90 4.70 3.57 -7.98
N ILE A 91 5.60 2.68 -8.40
CA ILE A 91 5.30 1.69 -9.43
C ILE A 91 4.96 0.36 -8.75
N ILE A 92 3.66 0.04 -8.68
CA ILE A 92 3.18 -1.28 -8.26
C ILE A 92 2.89 -2.09 -9.52
N THR A 93 3.94 -2.68 -10.10
CA THR A 93 3.81 -3.36 -11.39
C THR A 93 3.26 -4.77 -11.24
N LYS A 94 2.24 -5.08 -12.04
CA LYS A 94 1.82 -6.46 -12.32
C LYS A 94 2.64 -6.99 -13.51
N ASN A 95 3.16 -8.21 -13.42
CA ASN A 95 3.61 -8.91 -14.61
C ASN A 95 2.39 -9.51 -15.35
N VAL A 96 2.22 -9.22 -16.64
CA VAL A 96 0.93 -9.46 -17.37
C VAL A 96 0.65 -10.95 -17.62
N LYS A 97 1.65 -11.83 -17.47
CA LYS A 97 1.55 -13.29 -17.70
C LYS A 97 1.78 -14.13 -16.43
N MET A 98 1.24 -13.72 -15.29
CA MET A 98 1.45 -14.47 -14.03
C MET A 98 0.45 -15.63 -13.85
N PRO A 99 0.91 -16.84 -13.47
CA PRO A 99 0.03 -17.94 -13.03
C PRO A 99 -0.82 -17.54 -11.81
N ILE A 100 -1.90 -18.30 -11.55
CA ILE A 100 -2.92 -17.95 -10.55
C ILE A 100 -2.35 -17.81 -9.12
N PHE A 101 -1.34 -18.60 -8.78
CA PHE A 101 -0.64 -18.50 -7.49
C PHE A 101 0.01 -17.13 -7.30
N LEU A 102 0.66 -16.63 -8.36
CA LEU A 102 1.32 -15.33 -8.35
C LEU A 102 0.35 -14.14 -8.36
N LEU A 103 -0.91 -14.36 -8.80
CA LEU A 103 -1.96 -13.35 -8.67
C LEU A 103 -2.33 -13.11 -7.19
N LEU A 104 -2.42 -14.17 -6.38
CA LEU A 104 -2.75 -14.04 -4.96
C LEU A 104 -1.63 -13.30 -4.22
N THR A 105 -0.37 -13.65 -4.49
CA THR A 105 0.79 -12.93 -3.96
C THR A 105 0.80 -11.46 -4.39
N PHE A 106 0.48 -11.17 -5.65
CA PHE A 106 0.39 -9.79 -6.13
C PHE A 106 -0.71 -9.00 -5.38
N LEU A 107 -1.91 -9.57 -5.24
CA LEU A 107 -3.00 -8.91 -4.51
C LEU A 107 -2.63 -8.70 -3.03
N GLN A 108 -1.99 -9.68 -2.39
CA GLN A 108 -1.51 -9.52 -1.02
C GLN A 108 -0.50 -8.38 -0.89
N ASN A 109 0.42 -8.25 -1.85
CA ASN A 109 1.36 -7.12 -1.88
C ASN A 109 0.63 -5.77 -2.05
N VAL A 110 -0.33 -5.68 -2.98
CA VAL A 110 -1.13 -4.45 -3.15
C VAL A 110 -1.89 -4.10 -1.86
N ILE A 111 -2.44 -5.11 -1.16
CA ILE A 111 -3.14 -4.94 0.12
C ILE A 111 -2.16 -4.50 1.22
N GLY A 112 -0.93 -5.02 1.25
CA GLY A 112 0.09 -4.60 2.20
C GLY A 112 0.54 -3.16 1.99
N VAL A 113 0.71 -2.74 0.72
CA VAL A 113 0.97 -1.34 0.37
C VAL A 113 -0.23 -0.46 0.75
N LEU A 114 -1.46 -0.89 0.48
CA LEU A 114 -2.68 -0.18 0.86
C LEU A 114 -2.79 0.01 2.39
N ALA A 115 -2.49 -1.04 3.15
CA ALA A 115 -2.51 -1.01 4.61
C ALA A 115 -1.50 0.01 5.14
N ALA A 116 -0.27 -0.04 4.64
CA ALA A 116 0.78 0.90 5.01
C ALA A 116 0.43 2.34 4.58
N ALA A 117 -0.05 2.53 3.35
CA ALA A 117 -0.49 3.85 2.86
C ALA A 117 -1.60 4.44 3.73
N THR A 118 -2.56 3.61 4.16
CA THR A 118 -3.64 4.04 5.06
C THR A 118 -3.07 4.44 6.43
N TRP A 119 -2.13 3.66 6.96
CA TRP A 119 -1.48 3.94 8.24
C TRP A 119 -0.70 5.26 8.23
N PHE A 120 0.05 5.52 7.16
CA PHE A 120 0.87 6.73 6.98
C PHE A 120 0.14 7.90 6.32
N GLN A 121 -1.19 7.78 6.12
CA GLN A 121 -2.06 8.81 5.53
C GLN A 121 -1.58 9.29 4.15
N LEU A 122 -1.24 8.34 3.27
CA LEU A 122 -0.78 8.58 1.91
C LEU A 122 -1.92 8.34 0.91
N ASP A 123 -2.86 9.29 0.84
CA ASP A 123 -4.12 9.13 0.10
C ASP A 123 -3.91 8.89 -1.41
N GLU A 124 -2.92 9.51 -2.04
CA GLU A 124 -2.63 9.27 -3.47
C GLU A 124 -2.24 7.82 -3.76
N ILE A 125 -1.45 7.21 -2.88
CA ILE A 125 -1.03 5.81 -2.99
C ILE A 125 -2.21 4.89 -2.65
N ARG A 126 -3.00 5.24 -1.62
CA ARG A 126 -4.22 4.52 -1.25
C ARG A 126 -5.21 4.47 -2.42
N ASP A 127 -5.45 5.60 -3.07
CA ASP A 127 -6.30 5.71 -4.25
C ASP A 127 -5.73 4.92 -5.44
N HIS A 128 -4.41 4.92 -5.60
CA HIS A 128 -3.74 4.11 -6.62
C HIS A 128 -3.95 2.61 -6.37
N CYS A 129 -3.78 2.15 -5.14
CA CYS A 129 -4.06 0.77 -4.75
C CYS A 129 -5.53 0.41 -4.99
N GLU A 130 -6.49 1.27 -4.61
CA GLU A 130 -7.91 1.03 -4.87
C GLU A 130 -8.17 0.85 -6.38
N ARG A 131 -7.61 1.72 -7.22
CA ARG A 131 -7.73 1.59 -8.69
C ARG A 131 -7.17 0.27 -9.21
N ILE A 132 -6.05 -0.20 -8.67
CA ILE A 132 -5.49 -1.51 -9.03
C ILE A 132 -6.47 -2.61 -8.64
N LEU A 133 -6.90 -2.66 -7.37
CA LEU A 133 -7.77 -3.70 -6.83
C LEU A 133 -9.09 -3.81 -7.60
N CYS A 134 -9.69 -2.68 -8.00
CA CYS A 134 -10.91 -2.64 -8.81
C CYS A 134 -10.79 -3.46 -10.11
N ARG A 135 -9.60 -3.52 -10.72
CA ARG A 135 -9.36 -4.27 -11.98
C ARG A 135 -9.33 -5.78 -11.78
N PHE A 136 -9.33 -6.25 -10.54
CA PHE A 136 -9.27 -7.65 -10.18
C PHE A 136 -10.56 -8.20 -9.59
N VAL A 137 -11.68 -7.45 -9.63
CA VAL A 137 -12.98 -7.95 -9.17
C VAL A 137 -13.54 -8.99 -10.15
N LYS A 138 -13.62 -10.25 -9.69
CA LYS A 138 -14.14 -11.41 -10.43
C LYS A 138 -14.58 -12.50 -9.45
N LEU A 139 -15.16 -13.60 -9.96
CA LEU A 139 -15.80 -14.63 -9.15
C LEU A 139 -14.96 -15.13 -7.95
N ASN A 140 -13.66 -15.37 -8.16
CA ASN A 140 -12.79 -15.94 -7.14
C ASN A 140 -12.10 -14.90 -6.23
N THR A 141 -12.31 -13.60 -6.46
CA THR A 141 -11.66 -12.52 -5.71
C THR A 141 -12.65 -11.52 -5.12
N VAL A 142 -13.89 -11.47 -5.61
CA VAL A 142 -14.88 -10.45 -5.23
C VAL A 142 -15.19 -10.45 -3.72
N SER A 143 -15.23 -11.62 -3.08
CA SER A 143 -15.50 -11.70 -1.64
C SER A 143 -14.34 -11.11 -0.82
N SER A 144 -13.11 -11.52 -1.09
CA SER A 144 -11.94 -11.03 -0.36
C SER A 144 -11.69 -9.55 -0.63
N LEU A 145 -11.88 -9.09 -1.87
CA LEU A 145 -11.76 -7.67 -2.21
C LEU A 145 -12.85 -6.81 -1.56
N TYR A 146 -14.04 -7.36 -1.34
CA TYR A 146 -15.07 -6.67 -0.58
C TYR A 146 -14.70 -6.54 0.90
N ASP A 147 -14.21 -7.62 1.54
CA ASP A 147 -13.75 -7.53 2.94
C ASP A 147 -12.62 -6.49 3.10
N VAL A 148 -11.69 -6.44 2.14
CA VAL A 148 -10.67 -5.38 2.04
C VAL A 148 -11.32 -4.01 1.89
N SER A 149 -12.31 -3.86 1.01
CA SER A 149 -12.98 -2.57 0.80
C SER A 149 -13.66 -2.04 2.06
N VAL A 150 -14.27 -2.92 2.84
CA VAL A 150 -14.91 -2.56 4.11
C VAL A 150 -13.85 -2.21 5.16
N LYS A 151 -12.77 -3.01 5.28
CA LYS A 151 -11.69 -2.78 6.26
C LYS A 151 -11.00 -1.42 6.06
N TYR A 152 -10.76 -1.01 4.81
CA TYR A 152 -10.04 0.24 4.47
C TYR A 152 -10.93 1.38 3.97
N LEU A 153 -12.26 1.23 4.08
CA LEU A 153 -13.24 2.24 3.66
C LEU A 153 -13.05 2.69 2.19
N LEU A 154 -12.86 1.72 1.30
CA LEU A 154 -12.66 1.93 -0.14
C LEU A 154 -14.01 1.91 -0.87
N LEU A 155 -14.70 3.05 -0.88
CA LEU A 155 -16.08 3.18 -1.36
C LEU A 155 -16.25 2.77 -2.83
N LYS A 156 -15.27 3.06 -3.69
CA LYS A 156 -15.34 2.72 -5.11
C LYS A 156 -15.15 1.21 -5.31
N LEU A 157 -14.21 0.60 -4.60
CA LEU A 157 -14.04 -0.86 -4.63
C LEU A 157 -15.28 -1.58 -4.08
N GLU A 158 -15.83 -1.09 -2.96
CA GLU A 158 -17.06 -1.65 -2.36
C GLU A 158 -18.21 -1.63 -3.38
N HIS A 159 -18.45 -0.48 -4.01
CA HIS A 159 -19.48 -0.32 -5.02
C HIS A 159 -19.29 -1.28 -6.20
N ILE A 160 -18.06 -1.44 -6.71
CA ILE A 160 -17.77 -2.36 -7.81
C ILE A 160 -18.02 -3.81 -7.40
N CYS A 161 -17.62 -4.22 -6.19
CA CYS A 161 -17.88 -5.57 -5.68
C CYS A 161 -19.38 -5.87 -5.55
N VAL A 162 -20.16 -4.93 -5.00
CA VAL A 162 -21.62 -5.05 -4.86
C VAL A 162 -22.29 -5.12 -6.23
N SER A 163 -21.94 -4.23 -7.16
CA SER A 163 -22.49 -4.20 -8.52
C SER A 163 -22.16 -5.47 -9.29
N TRP A 164 -20.92 -5.97 -9.16
CA TRP A 164 -20.49 -7.21 -9.81
C TRP A 164 -21.33 -8.41 -9.35
N LEU A 165 -21.64 -8.51 -8.05
CA LEU A 165 -22.46 -9.61 -7.54
C LEU A 165 -23.95 -9.45 -7.80
N ALA A 166 -24.50 -8.24 -7.75
CA ALA A 166 -25.90 -7.99 -8.06
C ALA A 166 -26.25 -8.49 -9.48
N THR A 167 -25.35 -8.30 -10.44
CA THR A 167 -25.53 -8.79 -11.82
C THR A 167 -25.29 -10.29 -12.01
N ARG A 168 -24.71 -10.97 -11.01
CA ARG A 168 -24.27 -12.38 -11.09
C ARG A 168 -24.71 -13.18 -9.87
N PHE A 169 -25.84 -12.80 -9.29
CA PHE A 169 -26.30 -13.26 -7.99
C PHE A 169 -26.41 -14.79 -7.88
N SER A 170 -26.77 -15.47 -8.98
CA SER A 170 -26.85 -16.92 -9.07
C SER A 170 -25.52 -17.66 -8.91
N LEU A 171 -24.38 -16.99 -9.09
CA LEU A 171 -23.05 -17.60 -9.07
C LEU A 171 -22.44 -17.71 -7.67
N VAL A 172 -22.93 -16.93 -6.69
CA VAL A 172 -22.37 -16.90 -5.33
C VAL A 172 -23.49 -16.81 -4.28
N PRO A 173 -24.27 -17.87 -4.05
CA PRO A 173 -25.47 -17.76 -3.21
C PRO A 173 -25.16 -17.65 -1.71
N TRP A 174 -23.96 -18.04 -1.27
CA TRP A 174 -23.66 -18.34 0.15
C TRP A 174 -22.40 -17.67 0.70
N CYS A 175 -22.12 -16.40 0.39
CA CYS A 175 -21.03 -15.65 1.04
C CYS A 175 -21.55 -14.40 1.76
N LYS A 176 -20.83 -13.89 2.75
CA LYS A 176 -21.20 -12.68 3.52
C LYS A 176 -21.69 -11.53 2.61
N LEU A 177 -21.00 -11.33 1.50
CA LEU A 177 -21.34 -10.31 0.52
C LEU A 177 -22.68 -10.56 -0.20
N SER A 178 -23.07 -11.81 -0.46
CA SER A 178 -24.39 -12.09 -1.04
C SER A 178 -25.53 -11.67 -0.10
N PHE A 179 -25.34 -11.80 1.21
CA PHE A 179 -26.30 -11.31 2.22
C PHE A 179 -26.36 -9.78 2.28
N GLU A 180 -25.22 -9.09 2.25
CA GLU A 180 -25.18 -7.62 2.23
C GLU A 180 -25.81 -7.04 0.96
N VAL A 181 -25.57 -7.67 -0.19
CA VAL A 181 -26.23 -7.29 -1.45
C VAL A 181 -27.75 -7.47 -1.34
N LYS A 182 -28.25 -8.58 -0.76
CA LYS A 182 -29.68 -8.75 -0.52
C LYS A 182 -30.25 -7.63 0.35
N LYS A 183 -29.56 -7.24 1.43
CA LYS A 183 -29.99 -6.17 2.33
C LYS A 183 -30.02 -4.79 1.65
N LYS A 184 -29.09 -4.52 0.73
CA LYS A 184 -29.08 -3.26 -0.04
C LYS A 184 -30.15 -3.22 -1.15
N LEU A 185 -30.65 -4.38 -1.58
CA LEU A 185 -31.68 -4.49 -2.62
C LEU A 185 -33.12 -4.60 -2.08
N SER A 186 -33.29 -4.94 -0.79
CA SER A 186 -34.56 -4.94 -0.06
C SER A 186 -34.87 -3.57 0.53
#